data_AF-A0A3E4PKH6-F1
#
_entry.id   AF-A0A3E4PKH6-F1
#
_cell.length_a   1.000
_cell.length_b   1.000
_cell.length_c   1.000
_cell.angle_alpha   90.00
_cell.angle_beta   90.00
_cell.angle_gamma   90.00
#
_symmetry.space_group_name_H-M   'P 1'
#
loop_
_entity.id
_entity.type
_entity.pdbx_description
1 polymer ?
#
loop_
_entity_poly.entity_id
_entity_poly.type
_entity_poly.pdbx_seq_one_letter_code
_entity_poly.pdbx_strand_id
1 'polypeptide(L)' 'MRRKKNDYRAFLKKSGFKAREGKQVSISKETHDKVAMIVRWLGDGEVTMADFTENVVSEFLRTHRDELNRMLNAVPRVEL' A
#
# COMPACT_ATOMS: atom_id res chain seq x y z
N MET A 1 23.43 -11.00 -10.63
CA MET A 1 22.13 -10.48 -11.13
C MET A 1 21.93 -9.06 -10.59
N ARG A 2 21.84 -8.04 -11.45
CA ARG A 2 21.52 -6.67 -11.00
C ARG A 2 20.10 -6.70 -10.41
N ARG A 3 19.95 -6.45 -9.10
CA ARG A 3 18.64 -6.08 -8.53
C ARG A 3 18.14 -4.91 -9.36
N LYS A 4 17.07 -5.10 -10.15
CA LYS A 4 16.34 -3.99 -10.73
C LYS A 4 16.02 -3.07 -9.56
N LYS A 5 16.50 -1.82 -9.58
CA LYS A 5 16.09 -0.82 -8.61
C LYS A 5 14.58 -0.70 -8.81
N ASN A 6 13.78 -1.32 -7.94
CA ASN A 6 12.35 -1.16 -7.98
C ASN A 6 12.11 0.33 -7.75
N ASP A 7 11.71 1.05 -8.79
CA ASP A 7 11.44 2.46 -8.68
C ASP A 7 10.14 2.61 -7.88
N TYR A 8 10.27 2.84 -6.58
CA TYR A 8 9.13 2.99 -5.66
C TYR A 8 8.20 4.15 -6.04
N ARG A 9 8.67 5.06 -6.90
CA ARG A 9 7.83 6.07 -7.53
C ARG A 9 6.69 5.47 -8.36
N ALA A 10 6.79 4.19 -8.75
CA ALA A 10 5.69 3.45 -9.35
C ALA A 10 4.45 3.38 -8.45
N PHE A 11 4.65 3.28 -7.12
CA PHE A 11 3.58 3.22 -6.12
C PHE A 11 3.18 4.60 -5.59
N LEU A 12 4.07 5.59 -5.66
CA LEU A 12 3.83 6.98 -5.22
C LEU A 12 3.28 7.84 -6.36
N LYS A 13 2.21 7.38 -7.03
CA LYS A 13 1.55 8.10 -8.13
C LYS A 13 0.19 8.61 -7.68
N LYS A 14 -0.24 9.75 -8.25
CA LYS A 14 -1.59 10.27 -8.04
C LYS A 14 -2.60 9.24 -8.55
N SER A 15 -3.49 8.79 -7.67
CA SER A 15 -4.59 7.88 -8.02
C SER A 15 -5.83 8.63 -8.54
N GLY A 16 -5.87 9.96 -8.42
CA GLY A 16 -7.08 10.77 -8.68
C GLY A 16 -8.15 10.62 -7.60
N PHE A 17 -7.94 9.74 -6.62
CA PHE A 17 -8.83 9.51 -5.50
C PHE A 17 -8.33 10.27 -4.27
N LYS A 18 -9.18 11.11 -3.67
CA LYS A 18 -8.86 11.85 -2.44
C LYS A 18 -9.72 11.30 -1.31
N ALA A 19 -9.08 10.82 -0.25
CA ALA A 19 -9.78 10.51 0.99
C ALA A 19 -10.43 11.79 1.55
N ARG A 20 -11.62 11.65 2.13
CA ARG A 20 -12.22 12.76 2.88
C ARG A 20 -11.34 13.06 4.09
N GLU A 21 -11.18 14.33 4.41
CA GLU A 21 -10.32 14.76 5.51
C GLU A 21 -10.79 14.13 6.83
N GLY A 22 -9.83 13.63 7.62
CA GLY A 22 -10.10 12.93 8.89
C GLY A 22 -10.75 11.56 8.75
N LYS A 23 -10.85 10.97 7.54
CA LYS A 23 -11.37 9.61 7.33
C LYS A 23 -10.30 8.65 6.83
N GLN A 24 -10.50 7.37 7.10
CA GLN A 24 -9.69 6.30 6.50
C GLN A 24 -9.72 6.40 4.98
N VAL A 25 -8.59 6.05 4.37
CA VAL A 25 -8.42 6.10 2.92
C VAL A 25 -9.25 4.98 2.30
N SER A 26 -10.20 5.33 1.44
CA SER A 26 -10.86 4.37 0.56
C SER A 26 -10.04 4.12 -0.70
N ILE A 27 -10.20 2.92 -1.25
CA ILE A 27 -9.66 2.53 -2.56
C ILE A 27 -10.74 2.71 -3.64
N SER A 28 -10.34 2.66 -4.91
CA SER A 28 -11.31 2.71 -6.02
C SER A 28 -12.30 1.57 -5.92
N LYS A 29 -13.54 1.78 -6.40
CA LYS A 29 -14.58 0.74 -6.45
C LYS A 29 -14.07 -0.53 -7.14
N GLU A 30 -13.36 -0.37 -8.26
CA GLU A 30 -12.78 -1.49 -9.00
C GLU A 30 -11.78 -2.29 -8.14
N THR A 31 -10.90 -1.62 -7.39
CA THR A 31 -9.94 -2.31 -6.51
C THR A 31 -10.67 -2.99 -5.35
N HIS A 32 -11.66 -2.32 -4.78
CA HIS A 32 -12.50 -2.88 -3.73
C HIS A 32 -13.18 -4.17 -4.17
N ASP A 33 -13.81 -4.18 -5.35
CA ASP A 33 -14.55 -5.34 -5.86
C ASP A 33 -13.60 -6.52 -6.13
N LYS A 34 -12.38 -6.27 -6.64
CA LYS A 34 -11.34 -7.30 -6.81
C LYS A 34 -10.90 -7.90 -5.46
N VAL A 35 -10.63 -7.07 -4.46
CA VAL A 35 -10.24 -7.54 -3.12
C VAL A 35 -11.39 -8.32 -2.46
N ALA A 36 -12.63 -7.84 -2.60
CA ALA A 36 -13.81 -8.52 -2.10
C ALA A 36 -13.97 -9.93 -2.71
N MET A 37 -13.72 -10.07 -4.02
CA MET A 37 -13.70 -11.38 -4.67
C MET A 37 -12.60 -12.29 -4.12
N ILE A 38 -11.37 -11.78 -3.97
CA ILE A 38 -10.26 -12.56 -3.42
C ILE A 38 -10.61 -13.10 -2.04
N VAL A 39 -11.06 -12.21 -1.15
CA VAL A 39 -11.42 -12.58 0.22
C VAL A 39 -12.59 -13.57 0.24
N ARG A 40 -13.63 -13.34 -0.57
CA ARG A 40 -14.79 -14.23 -0.65
C ARG A 40 -14.43 -15.64 -1.10
N TRP A 41 -13.55 -15.77 -2.08
CA TRP A 41 -13.26 -17.07 -2.71
C TRP A 41 -12.07 -17.79 -2.11
N LEU A 42 -11.13 -17.08 -1.50
CA LEU A 42 -9.86 -17.62 -1.00
C LEU A 42 -9.65 -17.41 0.51
N GLY A 43 -10.56 -16.72 1.18
CA GLY A 43 -10.45 -16.37 2.60
C GLY A 43 -11.20 -17.32 3.55
N ASP A 44 -11.70 -18.45 3.04
CA ASP A 44 -12.39 -19.51 3.78
C ASP A 44 -13.55 -19.05 4.70
N GLY A 45 -14.06 -17.83 4.48
CA GLY A 45 -15.10 -17.20 5.30
C GLY A 45 -14.59 -16.55 6.59
N GLU A 46 -13.31 -16.71 6.95
CA GLU A 46 -12.72 -16.16 8.18
C GLU A 46 -11.93 -14.87 7.94
N VAL A 47 -11.40 -14.70 6.72
CA VAL A 47 -10.66 -13.50 6.35
C VAL A 47 -11.63 -12.41 5.94
N THR A 48 -11.43 -11.20 6.45
CA THR A 48 -12.18 -10.01 6.01
C THR A 48 -11.35 -9.17 5.04
N MET A 49 -12.00 -8.21 4.38
CA MET A 49 -11.30 -7.21 3.56
C MET A 49 -10.32 -6.37 4.38
N ALA A 50 -10.64 -6.13 5.66
CA ALA A 50 -9.76 -5.41 6.57
C ALA A 50 -8.49 -6.22 6.84
N ASP A 51 -8.63 -7.52 7.13
CA ASP A 51 -7.49 -8.42 7.37
C ASP A 51 -6.59 -8.52 6.14
N PHE A 52 -7.18 -8.70 4.95
CA PHE A 52 -6.41 -8.74 3.71
C PHE A 52 -5.65 -7.44 3.47
N THR A 53 -6.30 -6.29 3.70
CA THR A 53 -5.67 -4.98 3.52
C THR A 53 -4.52 -4.78 4.50
N GLU A 54 -4.72 -5.08 5.78
CA GLU A 54 -3.69 -4.98 6.82
C GLU A 54 -2.49 -5.87 6.49
N ASN A 55 -2.74 -7.15 6.16
CA ASN A 55 -1.68 -8.11 5.85
C ASN A 55 -0.86 -7.69 4.62
N VAL A 56 -1.51 -7.24 3.55
CA VAL A 56 -0.82 -6.81 2.32
C VAL A 56 -0.01 -5.54 2.56
N VAL A 57 -0.57 -4.54 3.26
CA VAL A 57 0.13 -3.29 3.55
C VAL A 57 1.31 -3.54 4.49
N SER A 58 1.11 -4.32 5.55
CA SER A 58 2.17 -4.68 6.50
C SER A 58 3.30 -5.45 5.81
N GLU A 59 2.98 -6.44 4.99
CA GLU A 59 3.95 -7.22 4.24
C GLU A 59 4.72 -6.38 3.20
N PHE A 60 4.03 -5.45 2.53
CA PHE A 60 4.67 -4.47 1.64
C PHE A 60 5.68 -3.62 2.41
N LEU A 61 5.26 -3.00 3.53
CA LEU A 61 6.15 -2.17 4.35
C LEU A 61 7.34 -2.98 4.90
N ARG A 62 7.13 -4.23 5.28
CA ARG A 62 8.17 -5.13 5.76
C ARG A 62 9.17 -5.47 4.66
N THR A 63 8.69 -5.91 3.49
CA THR A 63 9.51 -6.30 2.34
C THR A 63 10.33 -5.14 1.79
N HIS A 64 9.80 -3.92 1.89
CA HIS A 64 10.35 -2.74 1.28
C HIS A 64 11.00 -1.75 2.27
N ARG A 65 11.10 -2.14 3.55
CA ARG A 65 11.58 -1.33 4.66
C ARG A 65 12.88 -0.58 4.35
N ASP A 66 13.90 -1.28 3.86
CA ASP A 66 15.23 -0.70 3.71
C ASP A 66 15.28 0.41 2.66
N GLU A 67 14.62 0.22 1.51
CA GLU A 67 14.61 1.25 0.46
C GLU A 67 13.67 2.40 0.83
N LEU A 68 12.54 2.15 1.49
CA LEU A 68 11.68 3.21 2.03
C LEU A 68 12.45 4.07 3.04
N ASN A 69 13.15 3.44 3.98
CA ASN A 69 14.00 4.14 4.95
C ASN A 69 15.12 4.93 4.26
N ARG A 70 15.77 4.35 3.26
CA ARG A 70 16.79 5.06 2.46
C ARG A 70 16.20 6.30 1.78
N MET A 71 15.03 6.19 1.16
CA MET A 71 14.35 7.32 0.50
C MET A 71 13.96 8.40 1.50
N LEU A 72 13.38 8.02 2.65
CA LEU A 72 13.00 8.94 3.71
C LEU A 72 14.21 9.67 4.30
N ASN A 73 15.33 8.97 4.51
CA ASN A 73 16.57 9.58 5.00
C ASN A 73 17.22 10.54 3.98
N ALA A 74 16.93 10.39 2.69
CA ALA A 74 17.42 11.27 1.64
C ALA A 74 16.52 12.50 1.42
N VAL A 75 15.34 12.56 2.06
CA VAL A 75 14.50 13.76 2.03
C VAL A 75 15.21 14.85 2.85
N PRO A 76 15.40 16.07 2.29
CA PRO A 76 15.96 17.18 3.05
C PRO A 76 15.15 17.38 4.32
N ARG A 77 15.80 17.31 5.48
CA ARG A 77 15.16 17.76 6.71
C ARG A 77 15.06 19.27 6.61
N VAL A 78 13.84 19.79 6.58
CA VAL A 78 13.63 21.22 6.74
C VAL A 78 14.04 21.53 8.18
N GLU A 79 15.18 22.17 8.36
CA GLU A 79 15.51 22.83 9.62
C GLU A 79 14.52 23.99 9.77
N LEU A 80 13.77 23.99 10.88
CA LEU A 80 12.84 25.06 11.24
C LEU A 80 13.60 26.31 11.67
#